data_AF-A0A8J7Q3A4-F1
#
_entry.id   AF-A0A8J7Q3A4-F1
#
_cell.length_a   1.000
_cell.length_b   1.000
_cell.length_c   1.000
_cell.angle_alpha   90.00
_cell.angle_beta   90.00
_cell.angle_gamma   90.00
#
_symmetry.space_group_name_H-M   'P 1'
#
loop_
_entity.id
_entity.type
_entity.pdbx_description
1 polymer ?
#
loop_
_entity_poly.entity_id
_entity_poly.type
_entity_poly.pdbx_seq_one_letter_code
_entity_poly.pdbx_strand_id
1 'polypeptide(L)'
;MPTPLGQLKNIGKTIEKRLNEINIHSREDLARVGSVDAYRLICNQHPGKTIPVCYYLYSFEGALLDLHWNALPKPLKEDLLARVRPGQKSMRSV
;
A
#
# COMPACT_ATOMS: atom_id res chain seq x y z
N MET A 1 21.12 2.30 -6.03
CA MET A 1 20.84 2.87 -4.69
C MET A 1 19.35 2.77 -4.47
N PRO A 2 18.89 2.29 -3.30
CA PRO A 2 17.48 2.24 -3.01
C PRO A 2 16.90 3.66 -2.94
N THR A 3 15.72 3.86 -3.50
CA THR A 3 15.06 5.17 -3.54
C THR A 3 14.37 5.42 -2.18
N PRO A 4 14.74 6.48 -1.43
CA PRO A 4 14.11 6.76 -0.15
C PRO A 4 12.61 7.05 -0.28
N LEU A 5 11.83 6.64 0.71
CA LEU A 5 10.36 6.81 0.71
C LEU A 5 9.91 8.26 0.55
N GLY A 6 10.57 9.22 1.22
CA GLY A 6 10.27 10.64 1.09
C GLY A 6 10.48 11.24 -0.31
N GLN A 7 11.11 10.52 -1.25
CA GLN A 7 11.24 10.93 -2.66
C GLN A 7 10.13 10.35 -3.55
N LEU A 8 9.30 9.44 -3.04
CA LEU A 8 8.27 8.78 -3.81
C LEU A 8 7.00 9.62 -3.90
N LYS A 9 6.33 9.54 -5.06
CA LYS A 9 5.02 10.16 -5.23
C LYS A 9 4.02 9.59 -4.24
N ASN A 10 3.15 10.44 -3.72
CA ASN A 10 2.08 10.09 -2.78
C ASN A 10 2.55 9.66 -1.37
N ILE A 11 3.86 9.61 -1.10
CA ILE A 11 4.39 9.23 0.21
C ILE A 11 4.77 10.49 1.01
N GLY A 12 3.84 10.96 1.84
CA GLY A 12 4.10 12.02 2.81
C GLY A 12 4.69 11.49 4.12
N LYS A 13 5.16 12.39 4.99
CA LYS A 13 5.81 12.06 6.29
C LYS A 13 5.03 11.05 7.14
N THR A 14 3.70 11.13 7.16
CA THR A 14 2.85 10.20 7.93
C THR A 14 2.88 8.79 7.36
N ILE A 15 2.82 8.66 6.03
CA ILE A 15 2.83 7.38 5.34
C ILE A 15 4.23 6.76 5.43
N GLU A 16 5.27 7.58 5.24
CA GLU A 16 6.66 7.17 5.44
C GLU A 16 6.91 6.65 6.85
N LYS A 17 6.44 7.36 7.88
CA LYS A 17 6.53 6.88 9.27
C LYS A 17 5.86 5.51 9.46
N ARG A 18 4.68 5.31 8.87
CA ARG A 18 3.94 4.04 8.97
C ARG A 18 4.63 2.90 8.23
N LEU A 19 5.26 3.17 7.09
CA LEU A 19 6.09 2.21 6.36
C LEU A 19 7.35 1.86 7.16
N ASN A 20 7.99 2.84 7.78
CA ASN A 20 9.15 2.60 8.65
C ASN A 20 8.79 1.75 9.88
N GLU A 21 7.59 1.91 10.45
CA GLU A 21 7.07 1.06 11.55
C GLU A 21 6.98 -0.42 11.17
N ILE A 22 6.88 -0.75 9.87
CA ILE A 22 6.87 -2.13 9.35
C ILE A 22 8.17 -2.51 8.63
N ASN A 23 9.27 -1.79 8.90
CA ASN A 23 10.61 -2.02 8.33
C ASN A 23 10.71 -1.84 6.80
N ILE A 24 9.85 -1.00 6.21
CA ILE A 24 9.96 -0.58 4.81
C ILE A 24 10.60 0.81 4.80
N HIS A 25 11.78 0.95 4.20
CA HIS A 25 12.56 2.20 4.21
C HIS A 25 12.83 2.76 2.81
N SER A 26 12.49 2.01 1.76
CA SER A 26 12.73 2.38 0.37
C SER A 26 11.65 1.89 -0.59
N ARG A 27 11.68 2.38 -1.83
CA ARG A 27 10.83 1.89 -2.92
C ARG A 27 11.04 0.40 -3.16
N GLU A 28 12.27 -0.06 -3.10
CA GLU A 28 12.67 -1.44 -3.36
C GLU A 28 12.15 -2.36 -2.25
N ASP A 29 12.17 -1.90 -1.00
CA ASP A 29 11.50 -2.60 0.11
C ASP A 29 9.99 -2.68 -0.14
N LEU A 30 9.36 -1.56 -0.51
CA LEU A 30 7.93 -1.51 -0.79
C LEU A 30 7.56 -2.41 -1.98
N ALA A 31 8.40 -2.47 -3.02
CA ALA A 31 8.18 -3.31 -4.19
C ALA A 31 8.30 -4.80 -3.86
N ARG A 32 9.25 -5.15 -3.01
CA ARG A 32 9.47 -6.52 -2.52
C ARG A 32 8.32 -7.03 -1.64
N VAL A 33 7.77 -6.17 -0.78
CA VAL A 33 6.62 -6.51 0.06
C VAL A 33 5.30 -6.45 -0.73
N GLY A 34 5.17 -5.46 -1.62
CA GLY A 34 3.95 -5.17 -2.36
C GLY A 34 3.00 -4.23 -1.60
N SER A 35 2.23 -3.44 -2.36
CA SER A 35 1.30 -2.42 -1.83
C SER A 35 0.22 -3.00 -0.90
N VAL A 36 -0.39 -4.12 -1.29
CA VAL A 36 -1.45 -4.80 -0.53
C VAL A 36 -0.94 -5.35 0.79
N ASP A 37 0.22 -6.02 0.78
CA ASP A 37 0.73 -6.65 2.00
C ASP A 37 1.36 -5.62 2.94
N ALA A 38 2.00 -4.56 2.42
CA ALA A 38 2.42 -3.41 3.22
C ALA A 38 1.22 -2.75 3.93
N TYR A 39 0.10 -2.58 3.23
CA TYR A 39 -1.13 -2.07 3.82
C TYR A 39 -1.67 -2.98 4.94
N ARG A 40 -1.73 -4.29 4.71
CA ARG A 40 -2.17 -5.26 5.73
C ARG A 40 -1.26 -5.26 6.95
N LEU A 41 0.06 -5.18 6.76
CA LEU A 41 1.03 -5.09 7.86
C LEU A 41 0.78 -3.83 8.71
N ILE A 42 0.53 -2.68 8.07
CA ILE A 42 0.18 -1.44 8.79
C ILE A 42 -1.14 -1.61 9.56
N CYS A 43 -2.17 -2.20 8.97
CA CYS A 43 -3.42 -2.49 9.67
C CYS A 43 -3.21 -3.39 10.89
N ASN A 44 -2.38 -4.42 10.76
CA ASN A 44 -2.07 -5.35 11.86
C ASN A 44 -1.28 -4.69 13.00
N GLN A 45 -0.41 -3.72 12.69
CA GLN A 45 0.33 -2.95 13.70
C GLN A 45 -0.54 -1.92 14.45
N HIS A 46 -1.70 -1.56 13.89
CA HIS A 46 -2.60 -0.57 14.47
C HIS A 46 -4.01 -1.16 14.70
N PRO A 47 -4.14 -2.17 15.58
CA PRO A 47 -5.43 -2.78 15.87
C PRO A 47 -6.41 -1.74 16.42
N GLY A 48 -7.66 -1.78 15.94
CA GLY A 48 -8.71 -0.83 16.34
C GLY A 48 -8.67 0.54 15.65
N LYS A 49 -7.71 0.81 14.75
CA LYS A 49 -7.70 2.02 13.92
C LYS A 49 -8.21 1.72 12.52
N THR A 50 -9.13 2.56 12.04
CA THR A 50 -9.53 2.55 10.64
C THR A 50 -8.46 3.25 9.81
N ILE A 51 -7.59 2.49 9.17
CA ILE A 51 -6.63 3.01 8.19
C ILE A 51 -7.38 3.21 6.87
N PRO A 52 -7.46 4.42 6.29
CA PRO A 52 -8.21 4.63 5.06
C PRO A 52 -7.46 4.03 3.87
N VAL A 53 -8.11 3.10 3.15
CA VAL A 53 -7.51 2.41 2.00
C VAL A 53 -7.01 3.40 0.94
N CYS A 54 -7.79 4.44 0.64
CA CYS A 54 -7.46 5.40 -0.41
C CYS A 54 -6.16 6.18 -0.16
N TYR A 55 -5.83 6.47 1.11
CA TYR A 55 -4.62 7.24 1.45
C TYR A 55 -3.37 6.38 1.57
N TYR A 56 -3.51 5.08 1.81
CA TYR A 56 -2.38 4.19 2.01
C TYR A 56 -2.18 3.28 0.81
N LEU A 57 -3.15 2.41 0.51
CA LEU A 57 -3.02 1.40 -0.53
C LEU A 57 -2.78 2.02 -1.92
N TYR A 58 -3.55 3.04 -2.29
CA TYR A 58 -3.35 3.71 -3.58
C TYR A 58 -2.07 4.56 -3.61
N SER A 59 -1.66 5.11 -2.48
CA SER A 59 -0.40 5.83 -2.39
C SER A 59 0.78 4.89 -2.60
N PHE A 60 0.73 3.68 -2.03
CA PHE A 60 1.74 2.65 -2.24
C PHE A 60 1.80 2.20 -3.70
N GLU A 61 0.65 1.87 -4.29
CA GLU A 61 0.61 1.47 -5.70
C GLU A 61 1.07 2.60 -6.62
N GLY A 62 0.61 3.82 -6.38
CA GLY A 62 1.03 5.00 -7.12
C GLY A 62 2.54 5.26 -7.00
N ALA A 63 3.11 5.07 -5.81
CA ALA A 63 4.55 5.17 -5.59
C ALA A 63 5.34 4.11 -6.39
N LEU A 64 4.84 2.88 -6.46
CA LEU A 64 5.45 1.79 -7.21
C LEU A 64 5.35 1.98 -8.72
N LEU A 65 4.27 2.58 -9.21
CA LEU A 65 4.03 2.85 -10.64
C LEU A 65 4.55 4.23 -11.08
N ASP A 66 5.09 5.03 -10.16
CA ASP A 66 5.41 6.44 -10.37
C ASP A 66 4.23 7.30 -10.89
N LEU A 67 3.02 6.95 -10.47
CA LEU A 67 1.78 7.65 -10.80
C LEU A 67 1.20 8.37 -9.58
N HIS A 68 0.58 9.53 -9.80
CA HIS A 68 -0.25 10.12 -8.75
C HIS A 68 -1.44 9.19 -8.47
N TRP A 69 -1.83 8.99 -7.21
CA TRP A 69 -2.87 8.03 -6.82
C TRP A 69 -4.22 8.25 -7.56
N ASN A 70 -4.53 9.49 -7.93
CA ASN A 70 -5.69 9.81 -8.77
C ASN A 70 -5.62 9.22 -10.18
N ALA A 71 -4.43 9.16 -10.77
CA ALA A 71 -4.20 8.68 -12.14
C ALA A 71 -4.19 7.14 -12.25
N LEU A 72 -4.27 6.41 -11.13
CA LEU A 72 -4.39 4.95 -11.16
C LEU A 72 -5.70 4.54 -11.88
N PRO A 73 -5.65 3.58 -12.82
CA PRO A 73 -6.83 3.09 -13.52
C PRO A 73 -7.89 2.58 -12.56
N LYS A 74 -9.16 2.84 -12.88
CA LYS A 74 -10.29 2.35 -12.08
C LYS A 74 -10.27 0.82 -11.85
N PRO A 75 -9.99 -0.03 -12.86
CA PRO A 75 -9.92 -1.48 -12.65
C PRO A 75 -8.84 -1.88 -11.63
N LEU A 76 -7.70 -1.20 -11.64
CA LEU A 76 -6.62 -1.45 -10.68
C LEU A 76 -7.03 -1.06 -9.26
N LYS A 77 -7.68 0.09 -9.08
CA LYS A 77 -8.21 0.50 -7.77
C LYS A 77 -9.22 -0.51 -7.22
N GLU A 78 -10.08 -1.05 -8.08
CA GLU A 78 -11.09 -2.04 -7.72
C GLU A 78 -10.46 -3.39 -7.31
N ASP A 79 -9.44 -3.86 -8.03
CA ASP A 79 -8.66 -5.06 -7.68
C ASP A 79 -7.98 -4.89 -6.30
N LEU A 80 -7.28 -3.78 -6.12
CA LEU A 80 -6.61 -3.45 -4.86
C LEU A 80 -7.60 -3.45 -3.68
N LEU A 81 -8.76 -2.80 -3.86
CA LEU A 81 -9.84 -2.81 -2.87
C LEU A 81 -10.39 -4.21 -2.60
N ALA A 82 -10.57 -5.04 -3.62
CA ALA A 82 -11.03 -6.42 -3.46
C ALA A 82 -10.04 -7.24 -2.62
N ARG A 83 -8.74 -7.04 -2.84
CA ARG A 83 -7.67 -7.77 -2.13
C ARG A 83 -7.55 -7.40 -0.65
N VAL A 84 -7.86 -6.16 -0.25
CA VAL A 84 -7.78 -5.73 1.17
C VAL A 84 -9.09 -5.82 1.92
N ARG A 85 -10.23 -5.97 1.24
CA ARG A 85 -11.53 -6.13 1.90
C ARG A 85 -11.55 -7.46 2.68
N PRO A 86 -11.81 -7.44 4.00
CA PRO A 86 -12.03 -8.66 4.76
C PRO A 86 -13.37 -9.25 4.32
N GLY A 87 -13.37 -10.21 3.37
CA GLY A 87 -14.62 -10.80 2.91
C GLY A 87 -14.68 -11.53 1.57
N GLN A 88 -13.59 -11.68 0.82
CA GLN A 88 -13.57 -12.66 -0.28
C GLN A 88 -12.56 -13.75 0.03
N LYS A 89 -13.08 -14.86 0.58
CA LYS A 89 -12.44 -16.16 0.41
C LYS A 89 -12.18 -16.30 -1.09
N SER A 90 -10.90 -16.28 -1.48
CA SER A 90 -10.50 -16.78 -2.78
C SER A 90 -11.05 -18.20 -2.86
N MET A 91 -12.06 -18.38 -3.71
CA MET A 91 -12.50 -19.69 -4.15
C MET A 91 -11.28 -20.29 -4.86
N ARG A 92 -10.44 -21.00 -4.10
CA ARG A 92 -9.50 -21.95 -4.69
C ARG A 92 -10.39 -23.05 -5.26
N SER A 93 -10.60 -23.00 -6.57
CA SER A 93 -11.25 -24.07 -7.30
C SER A 93 -10.51 -25.38 -6.98
N VAL A 94 -11.28 -26.34 -6.46
CA VAL A 94 -10.94 -27.76 -6.40
C VAL A 94 -10.87 -28.36 -7.80
#